data_AF-A0A7X7QL15-F1
#
_entry.id   AF-A0A7X7QL15-F1
#
_cell.length_a   1.000
_cell.length_b   1.000
_cell.length_c   1.000
_cell.angle_alpha   90.00
_cell.angle_beta   90.00
_cell.angle_gamma   90.00
#
_symmetry.space_group_name_H-M   'P 1'
#
loop_
_entity.id
_entity.type
_entity.pdbx_description
1 polymer ?
#
loop_
_entity_poly.entity_id
_entity_poly.type
_entity_poly.pdbx_seq_one_letter_code
_entity_poly.pdbx_strand_id
1 'polypeptide(L)'
;MDEMRLSVLDHLEEMRLRIIRSLICVAVLFPLCYLGCDDTLTWFLATFCPQLEEVQTLQIMELFFMKMKISAIMALVAAYPYIAWQIWGFVAPGLYDHERRYASRAVLASTLLFLGGAALALFIVFPAVLRFALSLQTPEIRLRPQLRSVISMATVLMLGFGAMFQLPIVVYLLAVLDVVSVETMRRARPVAVVVVFIVAAMVTPGPDIISQCALALPSLLLFELSLIVAGRAVRARARDGDPDSRRPPKPPRGAPPPPAPRPPEPSEPSAAPAPPSQAPARPLTPRPDGPLAAPERLHQSPPPNATWRTPRPGRPDAAPTTALDDDGPAGSG
;
A
#
# COMPACT_ATOMS: atom_id res chain seq x y z
N MET A 1 24.43 -23.21 -14.35
CA MET A 1 23.26 -23.39 -13.47
C MET A 1 23.65 -23.53 -12.00
N ASP A 2 24.84 -24.04 -11.67
CA ASP A 2 25.27 -24.18 -10.26
C ASP A 2 25.61 -22.87 -9.55
N GLU A 3 26.23 -21.88 -10.21
CA GLU A 3 26.50 -20.57 -9.57
C GLU A 3 25.23 -19.82 -9.16
N MET A 4 24.16 -19.98 -9.94
CA MET A 4 22.86 -19.41 -9.65
C MET A 4 22.17 -20.13 -8.48
N ARG A 5 22.34 -21.45 -8.39
CA ARG A 5 21.86 -22.25 -7.26
C ARG A 5 22.61 -21.88 -5.98
N LEU A 6 23.94 -21.74 -6.03
CA LEU A 6 24.76 -21.29 -4.90
C LEU A 6 24.31 -19.90 -4.44
N SER A 7 24.13 -18.94 -5.35
CA SER A 7 23.68 -17.59 -4.96
C SER A 7 22.27 -17.52 -4.37
N VAL A 8 21.33 -18.36 -4.82
CA VAL A 8 19.96 -18.39 -4.25
C VAL A 8 19.98 -19.08 -2.89
N LEU A 9 20.73 -20.18 -2.75
CA LEU A 9 20.90 -20.87 -1.47
C LEU A 9 21.58 -19.97 -0.44
N ASP A 10 22.61 -19.22 -0.81
CA ASP A 10 23.28 -18.24 0.05
C ASP A 10 22.31 -17.15 0.53
N HIS A 11 21.44 -16.67 -0.35
CA HIS A 11 20.44 -15.64 0.00
C HIS A 11 19.35 -16.17 0.94
N LEU A 12 18.95 -17.44 0.77
CA LEU A 12 18.00 -18.11 1.67
C LEU A 12 18.64 -18.44 3.02
N GLU A 13 19.92 -18.80 3.07
CA GLU A 13 20.66 -18.97 4.32
C GLU A 13 20.76 -17.66 5.08
N GLU A 14 21.00 -16.55 4.37
CA GLU A 14 21.04 -15.22 4.96
C GLU A 14 19.68 -14.84 5.59
N MET A 15 18.55 -15.12 4.91
CA MET A 15 17.20 -14.94 5.45
C MET A 15 17.00 -15.72 6.74
N ARG A 16 17.30 -17.02 6.69
CA ARG A 16 17.13 -17.94 7.82
C ARG A 16 17.92 -17.45 9.02
N LEU A 17 19.19 -17.08 8.82
CA LEU A 17 20.07 -16.65 9.90
C LEU A 17 19.59 -15.33 10.54
N ARG A 18 19.11 -14.38 9.72
CA ARG A 18 18.54 -13.12 10.21
C ARG A 18 17.26 -13.33 11.02
N ILE A 19 16.38 -14.23 10.57
CA ILE A 19 15.16 -14.62 11.30
C ILE A 19 15.51 -15.32 12.62
N ILE A 20 16.51 -16.21 12.63
CA ILE A 20 16.95 -16.89 13.86
C ILE A 20 17.52 -15.86 14.85
N ARG A 21 18.36 -14.93 14.39
CA ARG A 21 18.94 -13.87 15.24
C ARG A 21 17.87 -12.94 15.82
N SER A 22 16.86 -12.55 15.03
CA SER A 22 15.75 -11.74 15.53
C SER A 22 14.91 -12.50 16.55
N LEU A 23 14.64 -13.79 16.31
CA LEU A 23 13.90 -14.64 17.24
C LEU A 23 14.69 -14.85 18.56
N ILE A 24 16.00 -15.05 18.49
CA ILE A 24 16.87 -15.13 19.68
C ILE A 24 16.83 -13.83 20.47
N CYS A 25 16.88 -12.67 19.80
CA CYS A 25 16.79 -11.38 20.47
C CYS A 25 15.47 -11.23 21.25
N VAL A 26 14.34 -11.58 20.64
CA VAL A 26 13.04 -11.60 21.32
C VAL A 26 13.04 -12.60 22.47
N ALA A 27 13.57 -13.81 22.27
CA ALA A 27 13.63 -14.85 23.30
C ALA A 27 14.50 -14.47 24.51
N VAL A 28 15.57 -13.68 24.30
CA VAL A 28 16.43 -13.17 25.38
C VAL A 28 15.76 -12.00 26.12
N LEU A 29 15.05 -11.13 25.39
CA LEU A 29 14.31 -10.02 26.01
C LEU A 29 13.06 -10.49 26.76
N PHE A 30 12.48 -11.63 26.35
CA PHE A 30 11.26 -12.17 26.93
C PHE A 30 11.32 -12.37 28.46
N PRO A 31 12.31 -13.10 29.04
CA PRO A 31 12.44 -13.23 30.49
C PRO A 31 12.61 -11.88 31.18
N LEU A 32 13.37 -10.94 30.59
CA LEU A 32 13.58 -9.62 31.16
C LEU A 32 12.27 -8.83 31.25
N CYS A 33 11.46 -8.87 30.19
CA CYS A 33 10.12 -8.26 30.18
C CYS A 33 9.13 -8.99 31.09
N TYR A 34 9.29 -10.29 31.32
CA TYR A 34 8.45 -11.05 32.25
C TYR A 34 8.62 -10.57 33.70
N LEU A 35 9.85 -10.21 34.11
CA LEU A 35 10.12 -9.69 35.45
C LEU A 35 9.39 -8.37 35.74
N GLY A 36 9.24 -7.49 34.73
CA GLY A 36 8.52 -6.22 34.85
C GLY A 36 7.05 -6.28 34.42
N CYS A 37 6.48 -7.48 34.24
CA CYS A 37 5.13 -7.64 33.68
C CYS A 37 4.04 -7.08 34.62
N ASP A 38 4.20 -7.24 35.94
CA ASP A 38 3.21 -6.77 36.92
C ASP A 38 3.14 -5.24 36.96
N ASP A 39 4.30 -4.57 36.96
CA ASP A 39 4.37 -3.11 36.87
C ASP A 39 3.81 -2.58 35.55
N THR A 40 4.10 -3.28 34.45
CA THR A 40 3.57 -2.91 33.13
C THR A 40 2.05 -3.06 33.09
N LEU A 41 1.51 -4.14 33.66
CA LEU A 41 0.06 -4.39 33.70
C LEU A 41 -0.66 -3.36 34.55
N THR A 42 -0.14 -3.05 35.75
CA THR A 42 -0.73 -2.04 36.65
C THR A 42 -0.68 -0.65 36.02
N TRP A 43 0.46 -0.27 35.42
CA TRP A 43 0.60 0.98 34.66
C TRP A 43 -0.38 1.06 33.49
N PHE A 44 -0.52 -0.03 32.72
CA PHE A 44 -1.44 -0.11 31.59
C PHE A 44 -2.89 0.09 32.04
N LEU A 45 -3.32 -0.63 33.08
CA LEU A 45 -4.68 -0.51 33.60
C LEU A 45 -4.96 0.88 34.17
N ALA A 46 -4.01 1.46 34.91
CA ALA A 46 -4.14 2.80 35.46
C ALA A 46 -4.23 3.89 34.38
N THR A 47 -3.46 3.74 33.30
CA THR A 47 -3.39 4.74 32.22
C THR A 47 -4.59 4.66 31.28
N PHE A 48 -4.94 3.46 30.83
CA PHE A 48 -5.89 3.29 29.72
C PHE A 48 -7.28 2.83 30.17
N CYS A 49 -7.40 2.28 31.37
CA CYS A 49 -8.65 1.75 31.92
C CYS A 49 -9.08 2.39 33.25
N PRO A 50 -8.93 3.72 33.49
CA PRO A 50 -9.28 4.31 34.78
C PRO A 50 -10.78 4.24 35.11
N GLN A 51 -11.60 3.99 34.08
CA GLN A 51 -13.07 3.90 34.18
C GLN A 51 -13.57 2.50 34.52
N LEU A 52 -12.69 1.50 34.54
CA LEU A 52 -13.06 0.12 34.86
C LEU A 52 -12.95 -0.09 36.37
N GLU A 53 -14.09 0.00 37.07
CA GLU A 53 -14.15 -0.15 38.54
C GLU A 53 -13.70 -1.54 39.01
N GLU A 54 -13.97 -2.59 38.22
CA GLU A 54 -13.52 -3.96 38.51
C GLU A 54 -13.22 -4.71 37.20
N VAL A 55 -11.97 -5.14 37.01
CA VAL A 55 -11.60 -6.07 35.94
C VAL A 55 -11.44 -7.47 36.55
N GLN A 56 -12.18 -8.44 36.02
CA GLN A 56 -12.22 -9.79 36.58
C GLN A 56 -11.40 -10.77 35.73
N THR A 57 -10.80 -11.75 36.40
CA THR A 57 -10.21 -12.94 35.78
C THR A 57 -11.12 -14.13 36.08
N LEU A 58 -11.51 -14.90 35.06
CA LEU A 58 -12.43 -16.01 35.24
C LEU A 58 -11.72 -17.33 35.58
N GLN A 59 -10.44 -17.46 35.20
CA GLN A 59 -9.69 -18.70 35.40
C GLN A 59 -8.38 -18.47 36.16
N ILE A 60 -7.98 -19.45 36.98
CA ILE A 60 -6.73 -19.40 37.75
C ILE A 60 -5.49 -19.35 36.83
N MET A 61 -5.48 -20.18 35.78
CA MET A 61 -4.38 -20.23 34.80
C MET A 61 -4.40 -19.08 33.79
N GLU A 62 -5.49 -18.34 33.68
CA GLU A 62 -5.61 -17.23 32.73
C GLU A 62 -4.61 -16.11 33.02
N LEU A 63 -4.38 -15.81 34.30
CA LEU A 63 -3.41 -14.80 34.72
C LEU A 63 -1.98 -15.17 34.26
N PHE A 64 -1.60 -16.44 34.36
CA PHE A 64 -0.29 -16.93 33.88
C PHE A 64 -0.13 -16.75 32.36
N PHE A 65 -1.07 -17.24 31.55
CA PHE A 65 -1.01 -17.10 30.10
C PHE A 65 -1.05 -15.64 29.65
N MET A 66 -1.77 -14.80 30.39
CA MET A 66 -1.83 -13.37 30.11
C MET A 66 -0.49 -12.68 30.40
N LYS A 67 0.16 -12.97 31.54
CA LYS A 67 1.51 -12.45 31.84
C LYS A 67 2.52 -12.86 30.77
N MET A 68 2.46 -14.11 30.33
CA MET A 68 3.27 -14.61 29.20
C MET A 68 2.97 -13.84 27.90
N LYS A 69 1.70 -13.54 27.62
CA LYS A 69 1.33 -12.75 26.43
C LYS A 69 1.87 -11.32 26.50
N ILE A 70 1.70 -10.62 27.63
CA ILE A 70 2.14 -9.23 27.79
C ILE A 70 3.66 -9.14 27.66
N SER A 71 4.39 -10.02 28.35
CA SER A 71 5.86 -10.06 28.27
C SER A 71 6.37 -10.38 26.87
N ALA A 72 5.70 -11.28 26.12
CA ALA A 72 6.04 -11.57 24.72
C ALA A 72 5.86 -10.34 23.82
N ILE A 73 4.77 -9.61 24.02
CA ILE A 73 4.47 -8.40 23.28
C ILE A 73 5.46 -7.27 23.60
N MET A 74 5.76 -7.06 24.88
CA MET A 74 6.77 -6.09 25.33
C MET A 74 8.15 -6.42 24.77
N ALA A 75 8.56 -7.70 24.82
CA ALA A 75 9.82 -8.15 24.24
C ALA A 75 9.87 -7.94 22.72
N LEU A 76 8.77 -8.17 22.01
CA LEU A 76 8.69 -7.93 20.58
C LEU A 76 8.84 -6.44 20.24
N VAL A 77 8.15 -5.56 20.97
CA VAL A 77 8.25 -4.10 20.77
C VAL A 77 9.66 -3.60 21.10
N ALA A 78 10.26 -4.08 22.19
CA ALA A 78 11.63 -3.73 22.57
C ALA A 78 12.67 -4.28 21.58
N ALA A 79 12.45 -5.46 21.01
CA ALA A 79 13.30 -6.06 19.99
C ALA A 79 13.12 -5.41 18.61
N TYR A 80 12.02 -4.69 18.37
CA TYR A 80 11.68 -4.16 17.05
C TYR A 80 12.79 -3.36 16.35
N PRO A 81 13.55 -2.46 17.02
CA PRO A 81 14.67 -1.76 16.37
C PRO A 81 15.72 -2.71 15.80
N TYR A 82 16.00 -3.80 16.52
CA TYR A 82 16.92 -4.84 16.07
C TYR A 82 16.32 -5.67 14.92
N ILE A 83 15.03 -6.02 15.01
CA ILE A 83 14.30 -6.71 13.95
C ILE A 83 14.32 -5.89 12.65
N ALA A 84 14.01 -4.59 12.75
CA ALA A 84 14.03 -3.66 11.62
C ALA A 84 15.44 -3.58 11.00
N TRP A 85 16.48 -3.54 11.81
CA TRP A 85 17.86 -3.55 11.33
C TRP A 85 18.20 -4.86 10.59
N GLN A 86 17.76 -6.01 11.08
CA GLN A 86 17.98 -7.30 10.42
C GLN A 86 17.22 -7.40 9.08
N ILE A 87 15.97 -6.94 9.03
CA ILE A 87 15.17 -6.88 7.81
C ILE A 87 15.85 -5.98 6.78
N TRP A 88 16.25 -4.77 7.17
CA TRP A 88 16.92 -3.85 6.25
C TRP A 88 18.29 -4.35 5.79
N GLY A 89 19.01 -5.08 6.62
CA GLY A 89 20.27 -5.69 6.18
C GLY A 89 20.06 -6.77 5.11
N PHE A 90 18.91 -7.43 5.06
CA PHE A 90 18.53 -8.35 3.97
C PHE A 90 18.12 -7.61 2.70
N VAL A 91 17.47 -6.45 2.85
CA VAL A 91 17.02 -5.60 1.74
C VAL A 91 18.17 -4.79 1.14
N ALA A 92 19.15 -4.38 1.95
CA ALA A 92 20.31 -3.58 1.57
C ALA A 92 21.09 -4.07 0.33
N PRO A 93 21.36 -5.37 0.10
CA PRO A 93 22.00 -5.83 -1.13
C PRO A 93 21.18 -5.59 -2.41
N GLY A 94 19.88 -5.31 -2.29
CA GLY A 94 19.03 -4.86 -3.39
C GLY A 94 19.10 -3.36 -3.68
N LEU A 95 19.66 -2.55 -2.76
CA LEU A 95 19.87 -1.11 -2.94
C LEU A 95 21.23 -0.84 -3.59
N TYR A 96 21.33 0.28 -4.31
CA TYR A 96 22.59 0.74 -4.89
C TYR A 96 23.62 1.09 -3.82
N ASP A 97 24.92 0.95 -4.10
CA ASP A 97 26.01 1.16 -3.14
C ASP A 97 26.01 2.55 -2.51
N HIS A 98 25.60 3.57 -3.28
CA HIS A 98 25.45 4.95 -2.81
C HIS A 98 24.21 5.15 -1.91
N GLU A 99 23.26 4.21 -1.94
CA GLU A 99 22.00 4.28 -1.20
C GLU A 99 22.00 3.52 0.10
N ARG A 100 23.02 2.68 0.32
CA ARG A 100 23.22 1.95 1.57
C ARG A 100 23.28 2.89 2.79
N ARG A 101 23.68 4.16 2.60
CA ARG A 101 23.64 5.18 3.66
C ARG A 101 22.21 5.56 4.08
N TYR A 102 21.25 5.54 3.15
CA TYR A 102 19.83 5.80 3.42
C TYR A 102 19.14 4.63 4.12
N ALA A 103 19.65 3.40 3.99
CA ALA A 103 19.11 2.25 4.70
C ALA A 103 19.11 2.45 6.22
N SER A 104 20.15 3.07 6.78
CA SER A 104 20.20 3.38 8.23
C SER A 104 19.11 4.35 8.69
N ARG A 105 18.82 5.38 7.89
CA ARG A 105 17.72 6.33 8.14
C ARG A 105 16.37 5.66 7.98
N ALA A 106 16.25 4.72 7.05
CA ALA A 106 15.03 3.97 6.82
C ALA A 106 14.73 2.98 7.96
N VAL A 107 15.75 2.35 8.57
CA VAL A 107 15.60 1.57 9.82
C VAL A 107 15.07 2.43 10.96
N LEU A 108 15.63 3.63 11.13
CA LEU A 108 15.15 4.56 12.15
C LEU A 108 13.71 4.99 11.86
N ALA A 109 13.39 5.32 10.60
CA ALA A 109 12.04 5.69 10.19
C ALA A 109 11.05 4.55 10.41
N SER A 110 11.38 3.29 10.05
CA SER A 110 10.51 2.13 10.27
C SER A 110 10.28 1.86 11.75
N THR A 111 11.34 2.01 12.56
CA THR A 111 11.26 1.90 14.02
C THR A 111 10.33 2.95 14.59
N LEU A 112 10.51 4.23 14.23
CA LEU A 112 9.64 5.31 14.68
C LEU A 112 8.20 5.15 14.18
N LEU A 113 7.98 4.66 12.97
CA LEU A 113 6.64 4.36 12.44
C LEU A 113 5.97 3.22 13.22
N PHE A 114 6.71 2.17 13.57
CA PHE A 114 6.17 1.06 14.35
C PHE A 114 5.78 1.51 15.76
N LEU A 115 6.70 2.19 16.46
CA LEU A 115 6.42 2.72 17.79
C LEU A 115 5.32 3.78 17.75
N GLY A 116 5.30 4.64 16.73
CA GLY A 116 4.25 5.64 16.52
C GLY A 116 2.89 5.00 16.27
N GLY A 117 2.83 3.94 15.46
CA GLY A 117 1.61 3.15 15.23
C GLY A 117 1.13 2.44 16.50
N ALA A 118 2.05 1.79 17.23
CA ALA A 118 1.75 1.15 18.51
C ALA A 118 1.26 2.16 19.56
N ALA A 119 1.89 3.33 19.64
CA ALA A 119 1.46 4.41 20.53
C ALA A 119 0.08 4.96 20.12
N LEU A 120 -0.15 5.22 18.84
CA LEU A 120 -1.47 5.66 18.35
C LEU A 120 -2.57 4.65 18.72
N ALA A 121 -2.27 3.36 18.56
CA ALA A 121 -3.20 2.29 18.90
C ALA A 121 -3.57 2.30 20.38
N LEU A 122 -2.58 2.43 21.28
CA LEU A 122 -2.82 2.40 22.72
C LEU A 122 -3.40 3.70 23.27
N PHE A 123 -2.94 4.86 22.80
CA PHE A 123 -3.32 6.15 23.38
C PHE A 123 -4.58 6.77 22.76
N ILE A 124 -4.89 6.48 21.49
CA ILE A 124 -6.03 7.09 20.80
C ILE A 124 -7.12 6.04 20.52
N VAL A 125 -6.75 4.93 19.90
CA VAL A 125 -7.75 4.00 19.37
C VAL A 125 -8.30 3.09 20.47
N PHE A 126 -7.44 2.52 21.30
CA PHE A 126 -7.86 1.64 22.38
C PHE A 126 -8.85 2.32 23.35
N PRO A 127 -8.62 3.57 23.83
CA PRO A 127 -9.58 4.27 24.68
C PRO A 127 -10.87 4.62 23.93
N ALA A 128 -10.80 4.92 22.63
CA ALA A 128 -11.99 5.18 21.81
C ALA A 128 -12.87 3.92 21.70
N VAL A 129 -12.26 2.77 21.38
CA VAL A 129 -12.94 1.47 21.31
C VAL A 129 -13.50 1.07 22.67
N LEU A 130 -12.74 1.30 23.76
CA LEU A 130 -13.21 1.01 25.12
C LEU A 130 -14.41 1.88 25.49
N ARG A 131 -14.36 3.20 25.23
CA ARG A 131 -15.49 4.11 25.46
C ARG A 131 -16.72 3.73 24.64
N PHE A 132 -16.53 3.34 23.38
CA PHE A 132 -17.61 2.84 22.55
C PHE A 132 -18.22 1.56 23.15
N ALA A 133 -17.39 0.59 23.55
CA ALA A 133 -17.87 -0.64 24.19
C ALA A 133 -18.66 -0.36 25.49
N LEU A 134 -18.19 0.59 26.30
CA LEU A 134 -18.90 1.02 27.51
C LEU A 134 -20.18 1.81 27.19
N SER A 135 -20.25 2.51 26.06
CA SER A 135 -21.46 3.23 25.65
C SER A 135 -22.62 2.33 25.22
N LEU A 136 -22.35 1.06 24.92
CA LEU A 136 -23.36 0.06 24.57
C LEU A 136 -24.09 -0.51 25.80
N GLN A 137 -23.66 -0.14 27.01
CA GLN A 137 -24.32 -0.56 28.24
C GLN A 137 -25.73 0.02 28.33
N THR A 138 -26.68 -0.81 28.75
CA THR A 138 -28.04 -0.37 29.10
C THR A 138 -28.25 -0.55 30.60
N PRO A 139 -29.26 0.09 31.22
CA PRO A 139 -29.52 -0.04 32.65
C PRO A 139 -29.67 -1.50 33.13
N GLU A 140 -30.13 -2.38 32.24
CA GLU A 140 -30.34 -3.80 32.49
C GLU A 140 -29.09 -4.66 32.21
N ILE A 141 -28.16 -4.19 31.36
CA ILE A 141 -26.96 -4.93 30.94
C ILE A 141 -25.70 -4.22 31.44
N ARG A 142 -25.19 -4.67 32.59
CA ARG A 142 -23.91 -4.24 33.16
C ARG A 142 -22.75 -4.96 32.46
N LEU A 143 -21.96 -4.23 31.68
CA LEU A 143 -20.76 -4.77 31.06
C LEU A 143 -19.62 -4.89 32.09
N ARG A 144 -19.20 -6.11 32.40
CA ARG A 144 -18.02 -6.40 33.23
C ARG A 144 -16.88 -6.95 32.34
N PRO A 145 -15.95 -6.11 31.89
CA PRO A 145 -14.89 -6.56 30.99
C PRO A 145 -13.93 -7.53 31.69
N GLN A 146 -13.61 -8.62 31.00
CA GLN A 146 -12.62 -9.60 31.43
C GLN A 146 -11.22 -9.11 31.10
N LEU A 147 -10.27 -9.35 32.01
CA LEU A 147 -8.89 -8.87 31.86
C LEU A 147 -8.21 -9.41 30.59
N ARG A 148 -8.39 -10.71 30.29
CA ARG A 148 -7.90 -11.31 29.05
C ARG A 148 -8.44 -10.62 27.81
N SER A 149 -9.72 -10.27 27.80
CA SER A 149 -10.35 -9.62 26.64
C SER A 149 -9.75 -8.23 26.41
N VAL A 150 -9.62 -7.43 27.48
CA VAL A 150 -9.02 -6.10 27.45
C VAL A 150 -7.59 -6.15 26.93
N ILE A 151 -6.75 -7.03 27.48
CA ILE A 151 -5.35 -7.18 27.05
C ILE A 151 -5.26 -7.75 25.64
N SER A 152 -6.14 -8.67 25.25
CA SER A 152 -6.15 -9.22 23.90
C SER A 152 -6.53 -8.17 22.87
N MET A 153 -7.53 -7.35 23.15
CA MET A 153 -7.91 -6.21 22.33
C MET A 153 -6.75 -5.23 22.19
N ALA A 154 -6.13 -4.83 23.31
CA ALA A 154 -4.95 -3.96 23.29
C ALA A 154 -3.81 -4.53 22.44
N THR A 155 -3.56 -5.85 22.56
CA THR A 155 -2.53 -6.55 21.81
C THR A 155 -2.79 -6.53 20.31
N VAL A 156 -4.00 -6.89 19.88
CA VAL A 156 -4.37 -6.93 18.46
C VAL A 156 -4.33 -5.54 17.84
N LEU A 157 -4.85 -4.53 18.55
CA LEU A 157 -4.76 -3.13 18.11
C LEU A 157 -3.29 -2.70 18.00
N MET A 158 -2.48 -2.90 19.03
CA MET A 158 -1.09 -2.45 19.02
C MET A 158 -0.25 -3.10 17.91
N LEU A 159 -0.35 -4.42 17.75
CA LEU A 159 0.36 -5.13 16.69
C LEU A 159 -0.19 -4.82 15.30
N GLY A 160 -1.52 -4.74 15.16
CA GLY A 160 -2.20 -4.44 13.90
C GLY A 160 -1.81 -3.04 13.39
N PHE A 161 -1.88 -2.03 14.24
CA PHE A 161 -1.47 -0.67 13.89
C PHE A 161 0.03 -0.55 13.66
N GLY A 162 0.86 -1.15 14.52
CA GLY A 162 2.31 -1.15 14.34
C GLY A 162 2.71 -1.74 12.98
N ALA A 163 2.07 -2.85 12.59
CA ALA A 163 2.26 -3.48 11.28
C ALA A 163 1.70 -2.63 10.12
N MET A 164 0.51 -2.04 10.27
CA MET A 164 -0.08 -1.15 9.25
C MET A 164 0.78 0.08 8.97
N PHE A 165 1.41 0.63 10.01
CA PHE A 165 2.33 1.75 9.86
C PHE A 165 3.62 1.38 9.12
N GLN A 166 3.89 0.09 8.87
CA GLN A 166 4.98 -0.34 8.00
C GLN A 166 4.63 -0.30 6.51
N LEU A 167 3.35 -0.27 6.13
CA LEU A 167 2.93 -0.17 4.72
C LEU A 167 3.58 1.03 4.00
N PRO A 168 3.60 2.25 4.57
CA PRO A 168 4.45 3.37 4.14
C PRO A 168 5.87 3.00 3.69
N ILE A 169 6.61 2.29 4.55
CA ILE A 169 8.00 1.89 4.33
C ILE A 169 8.08 0.87 3.19
N VAL A 170 7.16 -0.10 3.16
CA VAL A 170 7.09 -1.11 2.10
C VAL A 170 6.82 -0.46 0.74
N VAL A 171 5.91 0.50 0.68
CA VAL A 171 5.58 1.25 -0.53
C VAL A 171 6.78 2.06 -1.02
N TYR A 172 7.45 2.77 -0.10
CA TYR A 172 8.69 3.48 -0.42
C TYR A 172 9.77 2.54 -0.96
N LEU A 173 9.94 1.38 -0.34
CA LEU A 173 10.93 0.39 -0.75
C LEU A 173 10.65 -0.15 -2.16
N LEU A 174 9.40 -0.50 -2.46
CA LEU A 174 8.99 -0.99 -3.78
C LEU A 174 9.27 0.04 -4.89
N ALA A 175 9.09 1.33 -4.59
CA ALA A 175 9.39 2.41 -5.54
C ALA A 175 10.90 2.63 -5.72
N VAL A 176 11.68 2.53 -4.64
CA VAL A 176 13.15 2.71 -4.64
C VAL A 176 13.87 1.57 -5.37
N LEU A 177 13.35 0.34 -5.22
CA LEU A 177 13.85 -0.87 -5.88
C LEU A 177 13.39 -0.99 -7.34
N ASP A 178 12.60 -0.03 -7.84
CA ASP A 178 11.98 -0.07 -9.18
C ASP A 178 11.16 -1.35 -9.45
N VAL A 179 10.65 -1.99 -8.39
CA VAL A 179 9.75 -3.15 -8.49
C VAL A 179 8.38 -2.71 -9.00
N VAL A 180 7.94 -1.51 -8.58
CA VAL A 180 6.69 -0.90 -9.01
C VAL A 180 6.91 0.58 -9.30
N SER A 181 6.59 1.02 -10.52
CA SER A 181 6.63 2.43 -10.89
C SER A 181 5.70 3.29 -10.01
N VAL A 182 6.16 4.50 -9.68
CA VAL A 182 5.41 5.50 -8.91
C VAL A 182 4.06 5.82 -9.58
N GLU A 183 3.99 5.82 -10.91
CA GLU A 183 2.76 6.01 -11.68
C GLU A 183 1.76 4.88 -11.43
N THR A 184 2.23 3.62 -11.38
CA THR A 184 1.40 2.46 -11.05
C THR A 184 0.89 2.54 -9.62
N MET A 185 1.74 2.92 -8.66
CA MET A 185 1.33 3.12 -7.27
C MET A 185 0.31 4.25 -7.11
N ARG A 186 0.45 5.33 -7.90
CA ARG A 186 -0.54 6.42 -7.94
C ARG A 186 -1.88 5.96 -8.50
N ARG A 187 -1.90 5.08 -9.50
CA ARG A 187 -3.14 4.49 -10.03
C ARG A 187 -3.78 3.51 -9.03
N ALA A 188 -2.98 2.86 -8.20
CA ALA A 188 -3.43 1.93 -7.16
C ALA A 188 -3.95 2.60 -5.88
N ARG A 189 -4.06 3.94 -5.83
CA ARG A 189 -4.60 4.68 -4.65
C ARG A 189 -5.96 4.15 -4.16
N PRO A 190 -6.96 3.91 -5.03
CA PRO A 190 -8.25 3.37 -4.58
C PRO A 190 -8.10 1.98 -3.94
N VAL A 191 -7.18 1.16 -4.45
CA VAL A 191 -6.89 -0.17 -3.89
C VAL A 191 -6.26 -0.03 -2.50
N ALA A 192 -5.31 0.88 -2.32
CA ALA A 192 -4.72 1.16 -1.01
C ALA A 192 -5.77 1.62 0.01
N VAL A 193 -6.71 2.48 -0.40
CA VAL A 193 -7.83 2.90 0.44
C VAL A 193 -8.66 1.71 0.88
N VAL A 194 -9.08 0.86 -0.05
CA VAL A 194 -9.89 -0.34 0.25
C VAL A 194 -9.14 -1.29 1.18
N VAL A 195 -7.86 -1.58 0.92
CA VAL A 195 -7.04 -2.46 1.76
C VAL A 195 -6.90 -1.92 3.18
N VAL A 196 -6.63 -0.62 3.35
CA VAL A 196 -6.53 -0.01 4.68
C VAL A 196 -7.86 -0.09 5.42
N PHE A 197 -8.99 0.12 4.76
CA PHE A 197 -10.31 -0.01 5.39
C PHE A 197 -10.66 -1.47 5.73
N ILE A 198 -10.26 -2.45 4.91
CA ILE A 198 -10.44 -3.88 5.20
C ILE A 198 -9.62 -4.28 6.42
N VAL A 199 -8.33 -3.91 6.45
CA VAL A 199 -7.49 -4.23 7.61
C VAL A 199 -7.98 -3.50 8.85
N ALA A 200 -8.43 -2.24 8.71
CA ALA A 200 -9.04 -1.52 9.80
C ALA A 200 -10.24 -2.28 10.39
N ALA A 201 -11.13 -2.79 9.52
CA ALA A 201 -12.28 -3.60 9.93
C ALA A 201 -11.89 -4.95 10.55
N MET A 202 -10.76 -5.55 10.17
CA MET A 202 -10.27 -6.79 10.78
C MET A 202 -9.66 -6.55 12.17
N VAL A 203 -9.03 -5.39 12.37
CA VAL A 203 -8.33 -5.03 13.60
C VAL A 203 -9.30 -4.46 14.64
N THR A 204 -10.34 -3.74 14.21
CA THR A 204 -11.41 -3.29 15.10
C THR A 204 -12.38 -4.45 15.36
N PRO A 205 -12.52 -4.92 16.61
CA PRO A 205 -13.42 -6.03 16.92
C PRO A 205 -14.91 -5.68 16.74
N GLY A 206 -15.25 -4.38 16.62
CA GLY A 206 -16.57 -3.90 16.26
C GLY A 206 -16.62 -3.38 14.82
N PRO A 207 -17.77 -3.45 14.14
CA PRO A 207 -18.03 -2.72 12.90
C PRO A 207 -18.35 -1.25 13.23
N ASP A 208 -17.48 -0.57 13.98
CA ASP A 208 -17.70 0.79 14.43
C ASP A 208 -17.02 1.79 13.50
N ILE A 209 -17.83 2.57 12.78
CA ILE A 209 -17.38 3.49 11.73
C ILE A 209 -16.40 4.53 12.28
N ILE A 210 -16.59 4.96 13.53
CA ILE A 210 -15.79 6.01 14.16
C ILE A 210 -14.35 5.51 14.40
N SER A 211 -14.15 4.37 15.08
CA SER A 211 -12.77 3.89 15.31
C SER A 211 -12.15 3.35 14.03
N GLN A 212 -12.95 2.79 13.11
CA GLN A 212 -12.46 2.38 11.78
C GLN A 212 -11.92 3.58 10.99
N CYS A 213 -12.63 4.71 10.97
CA CYS A 213 -12.15 5.95 10.34
C CYS A 213 -10.94 6.54 11.07
N ALA A 214 -10.96 6.55 12.42
CA ALA A 214 -9.85 7.04 13.24
C ALA A 214 -8.55 6.24 13.02
N LEU A 215 -8.66 4.96 12.65
CA LEU A 215 -7.55 4.10 12.23
C LEU A 215 -7.14 4.32 10.77
N ALA A 216 -8.11 4.34 9.85
CA ALA A 216 -7.84 4.40 8.43
C ALA A 216 -7.23 5.75 8.02
N LEU A 217 -7.73 6.86 8.53
CA LEU A 217 -7.31 8.21 8.11
C LEU A 217 -5.82 8.48 8.35
N PRO A 218 -5.25 8.25 9.56
CA PRO A 218 -3.81 8.42 9.78
C PRO A 218 -2.97 7.50 8.89
N SER A 219 -3.42 6.27 8.68
CA SER A 219 -2.73 5.28 7.85
C SER A 219 -2.69 5.71 6.37
N LEU A 220 -3.80 6.24 5.86
CA LEU A 220 -3.89 6.77 4.49
C LEU A 220 -3.05 8.04 4.30
N LEU A 221 -3.03 8.92 5.31
CA LEU A 221 -2.19 10.11 5.28
C LEU A 221 -0.69 9.74 5.22
N LEU A 222 -0.28 8.73 5.99
CA LEU A 222 1.10 8.21 5.94
C LEU A 222 1.41 7.55 4.59
N PHE A 223 0.46 6.80 4.02
CA PHE A 223 0.61 6.22 2.68
C PHE A 223 0.84 7.31 1.62
N GLU A 224 0.05 8.40 1.65
CA GLU A 224 0.21 9.52 0.72
C GLU A 224 1.54 10.24 0.91
N LEU A 225 1.95 10.48 2.16
CA LEU A 225 3.24 11.06 2.47
C LEU A 225 4.39 10.21 1.91
N SER A 226 4.27 8.89 2.03
CA SER A 226 5.27 7.94 1.52
C SER A 226 5.36 7.97 0.01
N LEU A 227 4.23 8.04 -0.68
CA LEU A 227 4.18 8.12 -2.14
C LEU A 227 4.74 9.44 -2.66
N ILE A 228 4.56 10.53 -1.92
CA ILE A 228 5.17 11.83 -2.21
C ILE A 228 6.69 11.77 -2.04
N VAL A 229 7.18 11.22 -0.92
CA VAL A 229 8.62 11.08 -0.63
C VAL A 229 9.29 10.16 -1.66
N ALA A 230 8.67 9.02 -1.98
CA ALA A 230 9.13 8.10 -3.00
C ALA A 230 9.21 8.78 -4.38
N GLY A 231 8.17 9.52 -4.77
CA GLY A 231 8.16 10.26 -6.04
C GLY A 231 9.25 11.34 -6.11
N ARG A 232 9.61 11.98 -5.00
CA ARG A 232 10.74 12.92 -4.95
C ARG A 232 12.09 12.20 -5.04
N ALA A 233 12.25 11.08 -4.35
CA ALA A 233 13.47 10.28 -4.39
C ALA A 233 13.78 9.78 -5.82
N VAL A 234 12.78 9.23 -6.52
CA VAL A 234 12.92 8.77 -7.91
C VAL A 234 13.24 9.92 -8.86
N ARG A 235 12.60 11.09 -8.70
CA ARG A 235 12.88 12.29 -9.52
C ARG A 235 14.26 12.88 -9.27
N ALA A 236 14.76 12.81 -8.04
CA ALA A 236 16.13 13.26 -7.72
C ALA A 236 17.16 12.40 -8.48
N ARG A 237 16.99 11.07 -8.48
CA ARG A 237 17.85 10.16 -9.28
C ARG A 237 17.85 10.49 -10.77
N ALA A 238 16.68 10.80 -11.34
CA ALA A 238 16.57 11.16 -12.75
C ALA A 238 17.26 12.50 -13.10
N ARG A 239 17.43 13.40 -12.12
CA ARG A 239 18.10 14.70 -12.30
C ARG A 239 19.61 14.64 -12.13
N ASP A 240 20.10 13.75 -11.26
CA ASP A 240 21.54 13.60 -11.02
C ASP A 240 22.28 12.88 -12.16
N GLY A 241 21.58 12.51 -13.24
CA GLY A 241 22.20 12.00 -14.47
C GLY A 241 23.05 10.76 -14.22
N ASP A 242 22.62 9.89 -13.30
CA ASP A 242 23.32 8.64 -13.01
C ASP A 242 23.41 7.81 -14.31
N PRO A 243 24.62 7.50 -14.82
CA PRO A 243 24.79 6.71 -16.05
C PRO A 243 24.16 5.31 -15.95
N ASP A 244 23.78 4.85 -14.76
CA ASP A 244 23.05 3.61 -14.53
C ASP A 244 21.55 3.70 -14.88
N SER A 245 20.97 4.90 -15.03
CA SER A 245 19.56 5.08 -15.43
C SER A 245 19.26 4.64 -16.86
N ARG A 246 20.29 4.38 -17.68
CA ARG A 246 20.19 3.79 -19.02
C ARG A 246 20.34 2.27 -19.01
N ARG A 247 20.68 1.66 -17.87
CA ARG A 247 20.77 0.21 -17.78
C ARG A 247 19.38 -0.38 -17.62
N PRO A 248 19.03 -1.44 -18.38
CA PRO A 248 17.81 -2.16 -18.15
C PRO A 248 17.77 -2.67 -16.70
N PRO A 249 16.58 -2.90 -16.13
CA PRO A 249 16.42 -3.38 -14.76
C PRO A 249 17.38 -4.54 -14.50
N LYS A 250 18.06 -4.51 -13.35
CA LYS A 250 19.02 -5.54 -12.96
C LYS A 250 18.34 -6.90 -13.16
N PRO A 251 18.84 -7.74 -14.08
CA PRO A 251 18.13 -8.97 -14.41
C PRO A 251 17.97 -9.81 -13.14
N PRO A 252 16.87 -10.58 -13.02
CA PRO A 252 16.72 -11.52 -11.93
C PRO A 252 18.00 -12.35 -11.82
N ARG A 253 18.55 -12.43 -10.61
CA ARG A 253 19.87 -13.00 -10.32
C ARG A 253 19.93 -14.40 -10.91
N GLY A 254 20.64 -14.56 -12.04
CA GLY A 254 20.64 -15.81 -12.81
C GLY A 254 20.29 -15.75 -14.29
N ALA A 255 19.87 -14.60 -14.83
CA ALA A 255 19.77 -14.47 -16.27
C ALA A 255 21.15 -14.69 -16.91
N PRO A 256 21.25 -15.47 -18.00
CA PRO A 256 22.50 -15.58 -18.75
C PRO A 256 22.95 -14.16 -19.16
N PRO A 257 24.28 -13.89 -19.17
CA PRO A 257 24.79 -12.60 -19.57
C PRO A 257 24.23 -12.23 -20.95
N PRO A 258 23.91 -10.94 -21.20
CA PRO A 258 23.42 -10.53 -22.51
C PRO A 258 24.42 -11.00 -23.58
N PRO A 259 23.93 -11.55 -24.70
CA PRO A 259 24.82 -12.01 -25.77
C PRO A 259 25.74 -10.86 -26.16
N ALA A 260 27.04 -11.14 -26.26
CA ALA A 260 28.04 -10.16 -26.66
C ALA A 260 27.57 -9.45 -27.95
N PRO A 261 27.80 -8.13 -28.10
CA PRO A 261 27.53 -7.46 -29.36
C PRO A 261 28.20 -8.26 -30.47
N ARG A 262 27.42 -8.71 -31.46
CA ARG A 262 27.97 -9.45 -32.60
C ARG A 262 29.09 -8.59 -33.19
N PRO A 263 30.24 -9.19 -33.54
CA PRO A 263 31.24 -8.50 -34.35
C PRO A 263 30.54 -7.88 -35.56
N PRO A 264 30.92 -6.68 -36.01
CA PRO A 264 30.41 -6.15 -37.26
C PRO A 264 30.64 -7.21 -38.34
N GLU A 265 29.55 -7.64 -39.00
CA GLU A 265 29.64 -8.55 -40.13
C GLU A 265 30.64 -7.96 -41.13
N PRO A 266 31.54 -8.77 -41.72
CA PRO A 266 32.40 -8.31 -42.79
C PRO A 266 31.50 -7.70 -43.86
N SER A 267 31.76 -6.45 -44.20
CA SER A 267 31.09 -5.76 -45.29
C SER A 267 31.19 -6.65 -46.53
N GLU A 268 30.06 -7.14 -47.02
CA GLU A 268 30.02 -7.76 -48.34
C GLU A 268 30.63 -6.75 -49.34
N PRO A 269 31.55 -7.17 -50.22
CA PRO A 269 32.11 -6.27 -51.21
C PRO A 269 30.96 -5.76 -52.09
N SER A 270 30.76 -4.44 -52.03
CA SER A 270 29.89 -3.65 -52.89
C SER A 270 29.79 -4.27 -54.28
N ALA A 271 28.64 -4.89 -54.56
CA ALA A 271 28.33 -5.41 -55.88
C ALA A 271 28.52 -4.30 -56.92
N ALA A 272 29.29 -4.62 -57.96
CA ALA A 272 29.41 -3.80 -59.16
C ALA A 272 28.02 -3.52 -59.77
N PRO A 273 27.83 -2.38 -60.46
CA PRO A 273 26.54 -2.04 -61.05
C PRO A 273 26.14 -3.07 -62.11
N ALA A 274 24.93 -3.61 -61.98
CA ALA A 274 24.33 -4.53 -62.93
C ALA A 274 24.14 -3.85 -64.31
N PRO A 275 24.27 -4.60 -65.44
CA PRO A 275 23.99 -4.06 -66.76
C PRO A 275 22.49 -3.80 -66.96
N PRO A 276 22.09 -2.87 -67.84
CA PRO A 276 20.69 -2.50 -68.02
C PRO A 276 19.87 -3.66 -68.60
N SER A 277 18.90 -4.12 -67.83
CA SER A 277 17.88 -5.09 -68.26
C SER A 277 16.99 -4.46 -69.33
N GLN A 278 16.96 -5.08 -70.50
CA GLN A 278 16.04 -4.74 -71.59
C GLN A 278 14.58 -4.92 -71.12
N ALA A 279 13.77 -3.87 -71.26
CA ALA A 279 12.33 -3.93 -71.06
C ALA A 279 11.65 -4.44 -72.34
N PRO A 280 10.74 -5.44 -72.29
CA PRO A 280 9.96 -5.82 -73.45
C PRO A 280 8.91 -4.76 -73.79
N ALA A 281 8.74 -4.53 -75.09
CA ALA A 281 7.88 -3.52 -75.69
C ALA A 281 6.42 -3.61 -75.22
N ARG A 282 5.86 -2.47 -74.82
CA ARG A 282 4.42 -2.29 -74.60
C ARG A 282 3.76 -1.83 -75.91
N PRO A 283 2.62 -2.40 -76.35
CA PRO A 283 2.00 -2.01 -77.62
C PRO A 283 1.43 -0.58 -77.53
N LEU A 284 1.68 0.24 -78.56
CA LEU A 284 1.03 1.54 -78.74
C LEU A 284 -0.48 1.34 -78.96
N THR A 285 -1.32 1.99 -78.16
CA THR A 285 -2.69 2.32 -78.54
C THR A 285 -2.74 3.76 -79.07
N PRO A 286 -3.52 4.04 -80.14
CA PRO A 286 -3.54 5.36 -80.75
C PRO A 286 -4.39 6.33 -79.92
N ARG A 287 -3.88 7.53 -79.75
CA ARG A 287 -4.55 8.68 -79.14
C ARG A 287 -5.30 9.45 -80.24
N PRO A 288 -6.61 9.74 -80.11
CA PRO A 288 -7.26 10.67 -81.01
C PRO A 288 -7.17 12.11 -80.49
N ASP A 289 -7.17 13.02 -81.47
CA ASP A 289 -6.82 14.42 -81.40
C ASP A 289 -7.90 15.33 -80.76
N GLY A 290 -7.43 16.43 -80.16
CA GLY A 290 -8.10 17.73 -80.29
C GLY A 290 -9.03 18.20 -79.16
N PRO A 291 -9.26 19.53 -79.06
CA PRO A 291 -9.26 20.25 -77.79
C PRO A 291 -10.61 20.92 -77.45
N LEU A 292 -10.81 21.34 -76.19
CA LEU A 292 -11.27 22.69 -75.80
C LEU A 292 -11.63 22.78 -74.30
N ALA A 293 -11.43 24.00 -73.77
CA ALA A 293 -12.13 24.63 -72.64
C ALA A 293 -11.72 24.26 -71.20
N ALA A 294 -10.83 25.09 -70.63
CA ALA A 294 -11.05 25.73 -69.33
C ALA A 294 -12.14 26.83 -69.49
N PRO A 295 -12.71 27.47 -68.44
CA PRO A 295 -12.24 27.61 -67.06
C PRO A 295 -13.40 27.32 -66.05
N GLU A 296 -13.34 27.52 -64.74
CA GLU A 296 -13.32 28.81 -64.04
C GLU A 296 -13.71 28.57 -62.56
N ARG A 297 -13.01 29.27 -61.64
CA ARG A 297 -13.47 29.74 -60.31
C ARG A 297 -13.70 28.70 -59.20
N LEU A 298 -13.47 28.95 -57.92
CA LEU A 298 -12.89 30.05 -57.13
C LEU A 298 -12.60 29.45 -55.73
N HIS A 299 -11.73 30.11 -54.95
CA HIS A 299 -11.79 30.36 -53.49
C HIS A 299 -12.53 29.39 -52.55
N GLN A 300 -12.15 29.12 -51.30
CA GLN A 300 -11.18 29.66 -50.33
C GLN A 300 -11.40 28.80 -49.06
N SER A 301 -10.37 28.58 -48.25
CA SER A 301 -10.51 28.20 -46.82
C SER A 301 -10.83 29.46 -45.96
N PRO A 302 -10.95 29.42 -44.60
CA PRO A 302 -11.72 28.61 -43.61
C PRO A 302 -12.52 29.57 -42.63
N PRO A 303 -12.56 29.38 -41.26
CA PRO A 303 -13.44 28.64 -40.30
C PRO A 303 -14.38 29.60 -39.47
N PRO A 304 -14.71 29.47 -38.15
CA PRO A 304 -15.20 28.42 -37.20
C PRO A 304 -16.56 28.76 -36.47
N ASN A 305 -17.02 27.89 -35.54
CA ASN A 305 -18.00 28.08 -34.42
C ASN A 305 -19.53 28.16 -34.65
N ALA A 306 -20.31 27.41 -33.83
CA ALA A 306 -21.59 27.75 -33.15
C ALA A 306 -22.42 26.46 -32.85
N THR A 307 -22.53 25.97 -31.59
CA THR A 307 -23.51 26.30 -30.52
C THR A 307 -25.00 25.94 -30.75
N TRP A 308 -25.48 24.99 -29.92
CA TRP A 308 -26.80 24.77 -29.29
C TRP A 308 -28.13 25.15 -30.01
N ARG A 309 -29.07 24.17 -30.13
CA ARG A 309 -30.46 24.21 -29.57
C ARG A 309 -31.32 23.01 -30.01
N THR A 310 -32.16 22.54 -29.09
CA THR A 310 -33.36 21.69 -29.25
C THR A 310 -34.54 22.47 -29.86
N PRO A 311 -35.66 21.84 -30.28
CA PRO A 311 -36.84 21.67 -29.39
C PRO A 311 -37.85 20.50 -29.67
N ARG A 312 -38.44 19.91 -28.60
CA ARG A 312 -39.88 19.60 -28.21
C ARG A 312 -40.99 19.30 -29.29
N PRO A 313 -42.29 18.99 -28.97
CA PRO A 313 -43.04 18.55 -27.74
C PRO A 313 -44.17 17.48 -27.93
N GLY A 314 -44.91 17.10 -26.83
CA GLY A 314 -46.31 16.57 -26.82
C GLY A 314 -46.54 15.29 -25.98
N ARG A 315 -47.01 15.21 -24.71
CA ARG A 315 -48.24 15.64 -23.95
C ARG A 315 -49.43 14.63 -24.10
N PRO A 316 -50.46 14.60 -23.21
CA PRO A 316 -50.61 14.39 -21.75
C PRO A 316 -51.43 13.11 -21.39
N ASP A 317 -51.60 12.79 -20.10
CA ASP A 317 -52.88 12.39 -19.44
C ASP A 317 -52.60 12.28 -17.91
N ALA A 318 -53.10 13.21 -17.10
CA ALA A 318 -54.39 13.18 -16.37
C ALA A 318 -54.29 12.45 -15.01
N ALA A 319 -54.27 13.26 -13.93
CA ALA A 319 -54.60 12.83 -12.56
C ALA A 319 -56.14 12.75 -12.40
N PRO A 320 -56.69 12.20 -11.30
CA PRO A 320 -56.80 13.00 -10.08
C PRO A 320 -56.67 12.24 -8.74
N THR A 321 -56.47 13.08 -7.73
CA THR A 321 -56.46 12.90 -6.27
C THR A 321 -57.74 12.30 -5.67
N THR A 322 -57.57 11.46 -4.65
CA THR A 322 -58.50 11.24 -3.50
C THR A 322 -57.59 11.20 -2.26
N ALA A 323 -57.57 12.19 -1.36
CA ALA A 323 -58.61 12.63 -0.42
C ALA A 323 -59.13 11.46 0.44
N LEU A 324 -58.57 11.36 1.65
CA LEU A 324 -59.12 10.62 2.79
C LEU A 324 -58.86 11.49 4.02
N ASP A 325 -59.85 12.33 4.32
CA ASP A 325 -60.06 12.97 5.61
C ASP A 325 -60.93 12.06 6.48
N ASP A 326 -60.68 12.16 7.80
CA ASP A 326 -61.57 11.98 8.95
C ASP A 326 -62.27 10.64 9.25
N ASP A 327 -62.03 10.09 10.44
CA ASP A 327 -63.06 10.02 11.50
C ASP A 327 -62.53 9.41 12.83
N GLY A 328 -62.56 10.21 13.90
CA GLY A 328 -63.11 9.80 15.21
C GLY A 328 -62.19 9.33 16.36
N PRO A 329 -62.16 10.08 17.48
CA PRO A 329 -61.82 9.58 18.82
C PRO A 329 -63.06 9.42 19.72
N ALA A 330 -63.27 8.23 20.30
CA ALA A 330 -64.12 7.90 21.47
C ALA A 330 -63.98 6.38 21.67
N GLY A 331 -63.93 5.72 22.84
CA GLY A 331 -64.20 6.04 24.23
C GLY A 331 -64.61 4.72 24.91
N SER A 332 -64.26 4.58 26.20
CA SER A 332 -64.80 3.64 27.22
C SER A 332 -64.54 2.12 27.12
N GLY A 333 -64.02 1.58 28.23
CA GLY A 333 -63.88 0.15 28.56
C GLY A 333 -62.89 -0.05 29.70
#